data_AF-A0A943TIQ6-F1
#
_entry.id   AF-A0A943TIQ6-F1
#
_cell.length_a   1.000
_cell.length_b   1.000
_cell.length_c   1.000
_cell.angle_alpha   90.00
_cell.angle_beta   90.00
_cell.angle_gamma   90.00
#
_symmetry.space_group_name_H-M   'P 1'
#
loop_
_entity.id
_entity.type
_entity.pdbx_description
1 polymer ?
#
loop_
_entity_poly.entity_id
_entity_poly.type
_entity_poly.pdbx_seq_one_letter_code
_entity_poly.pdbx_strand_id
1 'polypeptide(L)'
;MNNSISIIGGADGPTSIFLGGSLGISWLNIFGLILVVLLLVPNIIYAVKEKNQENKCTNKLMNLVEQIGRYASMFLMVFNIGLAEVGFSSVGAFIVYMLGNILLMISYWTIWVLYFKKKAYWKQIALALIPTCIFLLSGITMLHFLLIIFAVIFGIGHLYVTNKNRVD
;
A
#
# COMPACT_ATOMS: atom_id res chain seq x y z
N MET A 1 20.89 -26.72 37.70
CA MET A 1 20.13 -25.45 37.64
C MET A 1 20.10 -25.02 36.18
N ASN A 2 19.03 -25.37 35.44
CA ASN A 2 18.86 -24.95 34.05
C ASN A 2 18.03 -23.65 34.03
N ASN A 3 18.68 -22.53 33.70
CA ASN A 3 18.00 -21.27 33.41
C ASN A 3 17.30 -21.40 32.05
N SER A 4 16.01 -21.70 32.07
CA SER A 4 15.14 -21.50 30.91
C SER A 4 14.95 -20.00 30.70
N ILE A 5 15.77 -19.40 29.84
CA ILE A 5 15.55 -18.06 29.30
C ILE A 5 14.29 -18.15 28.43
N SER A 6 13.17 -17.72 28.98
CA SER A 6 11.94 -17.46 28.23
C SER A 6 12.23 -16.31 27.26
N ILE A 7 12.44 -16.63 25.98
CA ILE A 7 12.48 -15.64 24.90
C ILE A 7 11.04 -15.14 24.69
N ILE A 8 10.70 -14.06 25.40
CA ILE A 8 9.46 -13.30 25.19
C ILE A 8 9.61 -12.60 23.84
N GLY A 9 9.14 -13.21 22.76
CA GLY A 9 9.23 -12.60 21.43
C GLY A 9 9.07 -13.53 20.23
N GLY A 10 9.05 -14.85 20.42
CA GLY A 10 8.55 -15.74 19.38
C GLY A 10 7.03 -15.56 19.28
N ALA A 11 6.50 -15.32 18.08
CA ALA A 11 5.06 -15.41 17.84
C ALA A 11 4.62 -16.82 18.25
N ASP A 12 4.05 -16.92 19.45
CA ASP A 12 3.47 -18.12 19.99
C ASP A 12 2.30 -18.53 19.08
N GLY A 13 2.15 -19.83 18.85
CA GLY A 13 1.14 -20.41 17.96
C GLY A 13 -0.27 -19.78 18.04
N PRO A 14 -0.78 -19.33 19.20
CA PRO A 14 -2.07 -18.65 19.29
C PRO A 14 -2.13 -17.33 18.50
N THR A 15 -1.03 -16.59 18.45
CA THR A 15 -0.96 -15.27 17.79
C THR A 15 -0.93 -15.42 16.27
N SER A 16 -0.26 -16.45 15.74
CA SER A 16 -0.33 -16.80 14.32
C SER A 16 -1.67 -17.40 13.91
N ILE A 17 -2.40 -18.04 14.82
CA ILE A 17 -3.79 -18.50 14.60
C ILE A 17 -4.80 -17.34 14.65
N PHE A 18 -4.60 -16.35 15.53
CA PHE A 18 -5.41 -15.12 15.59
C PHE A 18 -5.13 -14.18 14.41
N LEU A 19 -3.86 -14.02 14.01
CA LEU A 19 -3.45 -13.23 12.84
C LEU A 19 -3.74 -13.94 11.51
N GLY A 20 -3.71 -15.27 11.51
CA GLY A 20 -3.98 -16.12 10.34
C GLY A 20 -5.46 -16.40 10.08
N GLY A 21 -6.35 -15.94 10.97
CA GLY A 21 -7.79 -16.13 10.83
C GLY A 21 -8.20 -17.60 10.94
N SER A 22 -8.82 -17.97 12.07
CA SER A 22 -9.69 -19.15 12.17
C SER A 22 -10.99 -18.99 11.35
N LEU A 23 -10.89 -18.43 10.15
CA LEU A 23 -11.90 -18.38 9.09
C LEU A 23 -11.09 -18.79 7.85
N GLY A 24 -11.39 -19.92 7.21
CA GLY A 24 -10.56 -20.58 6.17
C GLY A 24 -10.22 -19.76 4.90
N ILE A 25 -9.59 -18.59 5.06
CA ILE A 25 -9.26 -17.58 4.05
C ILE A 25 -7.81 -17.10 4.26
N SER A 26 -6.88 -18.03 4.50
CA SER A 26 -5.45 -17.74 4.68
C SER A 26 -4.80 -17.03 3.47
N TRP A 27 -5.40 -17.19 2.29
CA TRP A 27 -4.99 -16.56 1.03
C TRP A 27 -5.44 -15.09 0.90
N LEU A 28 -6.27 -14.57 1.80
CA LEU A 28 -6.79 -13.20 1.73
C LEU A 28 -6.33 -12.35 2.92
N ASN A 29 -5.66 -11.24 2.63
CA ASN A 29 -5.35 -10.21 3.59
C ASN A 29 -6.50 -9.20 3.69
N ILE A 30 -7.37 -9.39 4.70
CA ILE A 30 -8.55 -8.54 4.93
C ILE A 30 -8.16 -7.09 5.24
N PHE A 31 -7.09 -6.86 6.01
CA PHE A 31 -6.59 -5.51 6.28
C PHE A 31 -6.06 -4.85 4.99
N GLY A 32 -5.32 -5.62 4.20
CA GLY A 32 -4.86 -5.22 2.88
C GLY A 32 -6.01 -4.82 1.95
N LEU A 33 -7.07 -5.62 1.91
CA LEU A 33 -8.28 -5.34 1.15
C LEU A 33 -8.94 -4.03 1.60
N ILE A 34 -9.13 -3.82 2.90
CA ILE A 34 -9.71 -2.59 3.44
C ILE A 34 -8.87 -1.37 3.02
N LEU A 35 -7.54 -1.44 3.15
CA LEU A 35 -6.64 -0.36 2.77
C LEU A 35 -6.71 -0.07 1.26
N VAL A 36 -6.74 -1.09 0.41
CA VAL A 36 -6.87 -0.92 -1.05
C VAL A 36 -8.22 -0.28 -1.41
N VAL A 37 -9.32 -0.72 -0.80
CA VAL A 37 -10.64 -0.12 -1.03
C VAL A 37 -10.63 1.35 -0.62
N LEU A 38 -10.08 1.69 0.56
CA LEU A 38 -9.98 3.06 1.02
C LEU A 38 -9.09 3.93 0.11
N LEU A 39 -8.02 3.39 -0.49
CA LEU A 39 -7.24 4.08 -1.50
C LEU A 39 -8.06 4.36 -2.76
N LEU A 40 -8.86 3.40 -3.22
CA LEU A 40 -9.59 3.50 -4.48
C LEU A 40 -10.74 4.49 -4.44
N VAL A 41 -11.45 4.64 -3.33
CA VAL A 41 -12.63 5.53 -3.23
C VAL A 41 -12.36 6.96 -3.72
N PRO A 42 -11.39 7.72 -3.18
CA PRO A 42 -11.15 9.09 -3.64
C PRO A 42 -10.57 9.15 -5.06
N ASN A 43 -9.78 8.15 -5.48
CA ASN A 43 -9.30 8.05 -6.87
C ASN A 43 -10.47 7.91 -7.86
N ILE A 44 -11.46 7.06 -7.55
CA ILE A 44 -12.64 6.87 -8.40
C ILE A 44 -13.47 8.15 -8.44
N ILE A 45 -13.69 8.80 -7.28
CA ILE A 45 -14.39 10.10 -7.21
C ILE A 45 -13.69 11.13 -8.11
N TYR A 46 -12.35 11.19 -8.08
CA TYR A 46 -11.58 12.08 -8.95
C TYR A 46 -11.75 11.74 -10.43
N ALA A 47 -11.60 10.48 -10.82
CA ALA A 47 -11.76 10.03 -12.20
C ALA A 47 -13.16 10.34 -12.77
N VAL A 48 -14.21 10.21 -11.94
CA VAL A 48 -15.59 10.55 -12.32
C VAL A 48 -15.81 12.06 -12.42
N LYS A 49 -15.15 12.88 -11.58
CA LYS A 49 -15.30 14.33 -11.59
C LYS A 49 -14.51 15.00 -12.74
N GLU A 50 -13.37 14.41 -13.12
CA GLU A 50 -12.40 15.00 -14.04
C GLU A 50 -12.26 14.15 -15.33
N LYS A 51 -13.40 13.76 -15.92
CA LYS A 51 -13.48 12.78 -17.05
C LYS A 51 -12.67 13.14 -18.30
N ASN A 52 -12.33 14.41 -18.49
CA ASN A 52 -11.65 14.90 -19.69
C ASN A 52 -10.16 15.19 -19.46
N GLN A 53 -9.57 14.71 -18.36
CA GLN A 53 -8.13 14.88 -18.15
C GLN A 53 -7.34 13.92 -19.03
N GLU A 54 -6.70 14.49 -20.05
CA GLU A 54 -5.74 13.76 -20.87
C GLU A 54 -4.42 13.58 -20.13
N ASN A 55 -3.86 12.37 -20.21
CA ASN A 55 -2.53 12.10 -19.72
C ASN A 55 -1.50 12.76 -20.65
N LYS A 56 -0.84 13.82 -20.16
CA LYS A 56 0.22 14.56 -20.86
C LYS A 56 1.51 13.74 -21.01
N CYS A 57 1.64 12.60 -20.32
CA CYS A 57 2.81 11.72 -20.42
C CYS A 57 2.77 10.92 -21.74
N THR A 58 3.62 11.31 -22.68
CA THR A 58 3.74 10.66 -24.01
C THR A 58 4.45 9.30 -23.97
N ASN A 59 5.19 9.01 -22.90
CA ASN A 59 5.94 7.76 -22.78
C ASN A 59 5.03 6.60 -22.39
N LYS A 60 4.62 5.81 -23.40
CA LYS A 60 3.75 4.63 -23.23
C LYS A 60 4.35 3.56 -22.31
N LEU A 61 5.68 3.35 -22.36
CA LEU A 61 6.33 2.37 -21.49
C LEU A 61 6.21 2.77 -20.02
N MET A 62 6.40 4.05 -19.70
CA MET A 62 6.29 4.50 -18.32
C MET A 62 4.85 4.42 -17.79
N ASN A 63 3.86 4.77 -18.62
CA ASN A 63 2.44 4.58 -18.27
C ASN A 63 2.12 3.10 -18.03
N LEU A 64 2.67 2.19 -18.85
CA LEU A 64 2.50 0.75 -18.68
C LEU A 64 3.16 0.25 -17.38
N VAL A 65 4.38 0.69 -17.09
CA VAL A 65 5.11 0.35 -15.85
C VAL A 65 4.34 0.82 -14.63
N GLU A 66 3.81 2.05 -14.64
CA GLU A 66 2.96 2.55 -13.56
C GLU A 66 1.72 1.67 -13.36
N GLN A 67 1.00 1.34 -14.45
CA GLN A 67 -0.23 0.55 -14.35
C GLN A 67 0.05 -0.87 -13.85
N ILE A 68 1.08 -1.54 -14.39
CA ILE A 68 1.50 -2.86 -13.92
C ILE A 68 1.86 -2.80 -12.44
N GLY A 69 2.70 -1.84 -12.04
CA GLY A 69 3.10 -1.66 -10.64
C GLY A 69 1.89 -1.41 -9.73
N ARG A 70 0.97 -0.53 -10.14
CA ARG A 70 -0.23 -0.17 -9.36
C ARG A 70 -1.12 -1.38 -9.12
N TYR A 71 -1.51 -2.08 -10.18
CA TYR A 71 -2.44 -3.20 -10.07
C TYR A 71 -1.78 -4.42 -9.42
N ALA A 72 -0.50 -4.70 -9.72
CA ALA A 72 0.23 -5.75 -9.04
C ALA A 72 0.37 -5.46 -7.54
N SER A 73 0.67 -4.22 -7.14
CA SER A 73 0.76 -3.85 -5.72
C SER A 73 -0.59 -3.98 -5.00
N MET A 74 -1.68 -3.52 -5.62
CA MET A 74 -3.03 -3.71 -5.07
C MET A 74 -3.37 -5.20 -4.93
N PHE A 75 -3.09 -6.00 -5.96
CA PHE A 75 -3.36 -7.44 -5.95
C PHE A 75 -2.56 -8.17 -4.86
N LEU A 76 -1.25 -7.96 -4.80
CA LEU A 76 -0.35 -8.58 -3.82
C LEU A 76 -0.56 -8.09 -2.39
N MET A 77 -1.20 -6.93 -2.21
CA MET A 77 -1.59 -6.45 -0.89
C MET A 77 -2.84 -7.17 -0.38
N VAL A 78 -3.75 -7.55 -1.28
CA VAL A 78 -5.02 -8.23 -0.95
C VAL A 78 -4.86 -9.74 -0.88
N PHE A 79 -4.12 -10.33 -1.80
CA PHE A 79 -3.99 -11.78 -1.92
C PHE A 79 -2.59 -12.23 -1.51
N ASN A 80 -2.57 -13.13 -0.55
CA ASN A 80 -1.37 -13.84 -0.13
C ASN A 80 -1.19 -15.03 -1.08
N ILE A 81 -0.29 -14.92 -2.05
CA ILE A 81 -0.05 -15.95 -3.08
C ILE A 81 0.86 -17.06 -2.53
N GLY A 82 1.44 -16.89 -1.33
CA GLY A 82 2.33 -17.87 -0.71
C GLY A 82 3.70 -18.00 -1.38
N LEU A 83 4.02 -17.10 -2.32
CA LEU A 83 5.32 -17.03 -3.00
C LEU A 83 6.21 -16.02 -2.28
N ALA A 84 7.04 -16.52 -1.36
CA ALA A 84 7.96 -15.74 -0.52
C ALA A 84 7.27 -14.79 0.49
N GLU A 85 6.06 -15.12 0.93
CA GLU A 85 5.33 -14.39 1.95
C GLU A 85 5.52 -15.08 3.30
N VAL A 86 6.00 -14.34 4.30
CA VAL A 86 6.24 -14.86 5.65
C VAL A 86 5.16 -14.38 6.63
N GLY A 87 4.53 -13.24 6.34
CA GLY A 87 3.63 -12.56 7.26
C GLY A 87 4.40 -11.71 8.28
N PHE A 88 3.75 -11.39 9.39
CA PHE A 88 4.36 -10.54 10.42
C PHE A 88 5.43 -11.30 11.20
N SER A 89 6.68 -10.81 11.15
CA SER A 89 7.81 -11.40 11.89
C SER A 89 7.71 -11.21 13.42
N SER A 90 6.92 -10.25 13.87
CA SER A 90 6.73 -9.94 15.30
C SER A 90 5.45 -9.14 15.53
N VAL A 91 4.99 -9.09 16.80
CA VAL A 91 3.91 -8.20 17.24
C VAL A 91 4.28 -6.74 16.98
N GLY A 92 5.55 -6.37 17.15
CA GLY A 92 6.04 -5.02 16.82
C GLY A 92 5.84 -4.68 15.35
N ALA A 93 6.15 -5.60 14.43
CA ALA A 93 5.92 -5.41 13.00
C ALA A 93 4.43 -5.22 12.68
N PHE A 94 3.54 -5.98 13.34
CA PHE A 94 2.10 -5.81 13.21
C PHE A 94 1.61 -4.44 13.72
N ILE A 95 2.12 -3.96 14.85
CA ILE A 95 1.77 -2.64 15.38
C ILE A 95 2.24 -1.52 14.44
N VAL A 96 3.47 -1.62 13.93
CA VAL A 96 4.03 -0.67 12.96
C VAL A 96 3.19 -0.67 11.67
N TYR A 97 2.79 -1.85 11.19
CA TYR A 97 1.88 -1.99 10.05
C TYR A 97 0.56 -1.26 10.30
N MET A 98 -0.10 -1.51 11.44
CA MET A 98 -1.41 -0.93 11.74
C MET A 98 -1.32 0.59 11.91
N LEU A 99 -0.46 1.08 12.81
CA LEU A 99 -0.36 2.51 13.11
C LEU A 99 0.16 3.31 11.92
N GLY A 100 1.18 2.79 11.23
CA GLY A 100 1.75 3.45 10.07
C GLY A 100 0.76 3.55 8.91
N ASN A 101 0.02 2.48 8.60
CA ASN A 101 -1.00 2.53 7.55
C ASN A 101 -2.19 3.42 7.92
N ILE A 102 -2.63 3.43 9.18
CA ILE A 102 -3.69 4.35 9.63
C ILE A 102 -3.25 5.81 9.47
N LEU A 103 -2.03 6.15 9.91
CA LEU A 103 -1.50 7.51 9.80
C LEU A 103 -1.35 7.96 8.34
N LEU A 104 -0.83 7.08 7.48
CA LEU A 104 -0.71 7.35 6.05
C LEU A 104 -2.08 7.48 5.39
N MET A 105 -3.06 6.66 5.77
CA MET A 105 -4.42 6.72 5.23
C MET A 105 -5.12 8.03 5.60
N ILE A 106 -5.05 8.44 6.87
CA ILE A 106 -5.61 9.74 7.31
C ILE A 106 -4.97 10.89 6.54
N SER A 107 -3.64 10.84 6.37
CA SER A 107 -2.90 11.83 5.60
C SER A 107 -3.35 11.85 4.13
N TYR A 108 -3.53 10.69 3.51
CA TYR A 108 -4.00 10.54 2.14
C TYR A 108 -5.37 11.21 1.92
N TRP A 109 -6.34 10.86 2.76
CA TRP A 109 -7.68 11.41 2.68
C TRP A 109 -7.71 12.92 2.96
N THR A 110 -6.91 13.39 3.92
CA THR A 110 -6.78 14.82 4.20
C THR A 110 -6.25 15.58 2.99
N ILE A 111 -5.19 15.08 2.35
CA ILE A 111 -4.62 15.71 1.15
C ILE A 111 -5.60 15.66 -0.01
N TRP A 112 -6.38 14.60 -0.17
CA TRP A 112 -7.45 14.54 -1.17
C TRP A 112 -8.48 15.65 -0.99
N VAL A 113 -8.99 15.84 0.23
CA VAL A 113 -9.93 16.92 0.53
C VAL A 113 -9.31 18.29 0.22
N LEU A 114 -8.04 18.49 0.59
CA LEU A 114 -7.31 19.73 0.29
C LEU A 114 -7.06 19.92 -1.22
N TYR A 115 -6.85 18.83 -1.96
CA TYR A 115 -6.62 18.84 -3.40
C TYR A 115 -7.90 19.19 -4.16
N PHE A 116 -9.05 18.65 -3.74
CA PHE A 116 -10.35 19.01 -4.30
C PHE A 116 -10.74 20.47 -4.05
N LYS A 117 -10.28 21.08 -2.95
CA LYS A 117 -10.49 22.52 -2.68
C LYS A 117 -9.62 23.41 -3.57
N LYS A 118 -8.34 23.08 -3.69
CA LYS A 118 -7.38 23.81 -4.54
C LYS A 118 -6.31 22.85 -5.03
N LYS A 119 -6.31 22.61 -6.34
CA LYS A 119 -5.26 21.83 -6.99
C LYS A 119 -3.93 22.55 -6.81
N ALA A 120 -2.91 21.80 -6.43
CA ALA A 120 -1.55 22.30 -6.25
C ALA A 120 -0.59 21.14 -6.51
N TYR A 121 0.54 21.45 -7.16
CA TYR A 121 1.52 20.45 -7.55
C TYR A 121 2.04 19.60 -6.37
N TRP A 122 2.38 20.23 -5.24
CA TRP A 122 2.90 19.50 -4.07
C TRP A 122 1.87 18.50 -3.49
N LYS A 123 0.58 18.84 -3.53
CA LYS A 123 -0.50 17.93 -3.12
C LYS A 123 -0.64 16.75 -4.07
N GLN A 124 -0.51 17.00 -5.38
CA GLN A 124 -0.55 15.95 -6.40
C GLN A 124 0.59 14.94 -6.21
N ILE A 125 1.81 15.44 -5.96
CA ILE A 125 2.98 14.60 -5.66
C ILE A 125 2.79 13.83 -4.36
N ALA A 126 2.25 14.46 -3.31
CA ALA A 126 1.96 13.77 -2.06
C ALA A 126 0.91 12.65 -2.24
N LEU A 127 -0.13 12.88 -3.06
CA LEU A 127 -1.12 11.86 -3.40
C LEU A 127 -0.54 10.69 -4.19
N ALA A 128 0.56 10.89 -4.92
CA ALA A 128 1.28 9.82 -5.59
C ALA A 128 2.21 9.04 -4.65
N LEU A 129 2.87 9.76 -3.72
CA LEU A 129 3.84 9.17 -2.81
C LEU A 129 3.18 8.33 -1.70
N ILE A 130 2.06 8.79 -1.14
CA ILE A 130 1.43 8.11 0.00
C ILE A 130 0.98 6.66 -0.31
N PRO A 131 0.30 6.36 -1.43
CA PRO A 131 -0.02 4.99 -1.81
C PRO A 131 1.23 4.11 -1.95
N THR A 132 2.32 4.66 -2.49
CA THR A 132 3.62 3.99 -2.58
C THR A 132 4.16 3.64 -1.19
N CYS A 133 4.11 4.59 -0.25
CA CYS A 133 4.53 4.37 1.13
C CYS A 133 3.66 3.31 1.83
N ILE A 134 2.35 3.29 1.59
CA ILE A 134 1.42 2.28 2.13
C ILE A 134 1.80 0.89 1.62
N PHE A 135 2.04 0.72 0.32
CA PHE A 135 2.43 -0.58 -0.25
C PHE A 135 3.81 -1.03 0.26
N LEU A 136 4.78 -0.12 0.34
CA LEU A 136 6.12 -0.44 0.86
C LEU A 136 6.10 -0.81 2.33
N LEU A 137 5.45 0.00 3.18
CA LEU A 137 5.31 -0.28 4.61
C LEU A 137 4.66 -1.65 4.82
N SER A 138 3.59 -1.91 4.08
CA SER A 138 2.87 -3.18 4.11
C SER A 138 3.75 -4.35 3.67
N GLY A 139 4.45 -4.22 2.53
CA GLY A 139 5.36 -5.25 2.05
C GLY A 139 6.51 -5.54 3.01
N ILE A 140 7.11 -4.51 3.61
CA ILE A 140 8.24 -4.67 4.54
C ILE A 140 7.79 -5.34 5.85
N THR A 141 6.69 -4.87 6.43
CA THR A 141 6.21 -5.39 7.73
C THR A 141 5.65 -6.81 7.63
N MET A 142 5.05 -7.18 6.49
CA MET A 142 4.58 -8.54 6.20
C MET A 142 5.64 -9.42 5.52
N LEU A 143 6.82 -8.86 5.21
CA LEU A 143 7.88 -9.52 4.45
C LEU A 143 7.40 -10.09 3.09
N HIS A 144 6.50 -9.39 2.41
CA HIS A 144 6.03 -9.74 1.06
C HIS A 144 6.98 -9.15 0.02
N PHE A 145 8.05 -9.87 -0.32
CA PHE A 145 9.09 -9.37 -1.22
C PHE A 145 8.58 -8.94 -2.59
N LEU A 146 7.62 -9.67 -3.16
CA LEU A 146 7.00 -9.30 -4.43
C LEU A 146 6.26 -7.96 -4.33
N LEU A 147 5.50 -7.75 -3.25
CA LEU A 147 4.82 -6.48 -3.01
C LEU A 147 5.83 -5.32 -2.89
N ILE A 148 6.96 -5.53 -2.23
CA ILE A 148 8.02 -4.51 -2.13
C ILE A 148 8.55 -4.15 -3.52
N ILE A 149 8.88 -5.14 -4.35
CA ILE A 149 9.41 -4.92 -5.71
C ILE A 149 8.40 -4.12 -6.55
N PHE A 150 7.15 -4.56 -6.60
CA PHE A 150 6.12 -3.88 -7.38
C PHE A 150 5.77 -2.50 -6.80
N ALA A 151 5.84 -2.30 -5.49
CA ALA A 151 5.65 -1.00 -4.87
C ALA A 151 6.75 -0.01 -5.25
N VAL A 152 8.01 -0.45 -5.35
CA VAL A 152 9.11 0.40 -5.86
C VAL A 152 8.88 0.75 -7.33
N ILE A 153 8.55 -0.23 -8.16
CA ILE A 153 8.25 -0.03 -9.60
C ILE A 153 7.10 0.97 -9.77
N PHE A 154 6.02 0.77 -9.01
CA PHE A 154 4.87 1.67 -8.97
C PHE A 154 5.29 3.07 -8.53
N GLY A 155 6.07 3.20 -7.46
CA GLY A 155 6.51 4.50 -6.96
C GLY A 155 7.30 5.30 -7.97
N ILE A 156 8.25 4.67 -8.65
CA ILE A 156 9.06 5.30 -9.71
C ILE A 156 8.16 5.74 -10.87
N GLY A 157 7.33 4.82 -11.37
CA GLY A 157 6.44 5.11 -12.50
C GLY A 157 5.42 6.19 -12.18
N HIS A 158 4.74 6.07 -11.05
CA HIS A 158 3.67 6.97 -10.63
C HIS A 158 4.19 8.37 -10.33
N LEU A 159 5.37 8.51 -9.71
CA LEU A 159 5.98 9.82 -9.49
C LEU A 159 6.39 10.48 -10.82
N TYR A 160 6.97 9.71 -11.74
CA TYR A 160 7.36 10.21 -13.06
C TYR A 160 6.14 10.72 -13.84
N VAL A 161 5.10 9.91 -13.95
CA VAL A 161 3.87 10.26 -14.68
C VAL A 161 3.15 11.42 -14.00
N THR A 162 3.13 11.47 -12.67
CA THR A 162 2.56 12.59 -11.92
C THR A 162 3.29 13.89 -12.20
N ASN A 163 4.63 13.88 -12.23
CA ASN A 163 5.43 15.06 -12.56
C ASN A 163 5.18 15.55 -14.00
N LYS A 164 5.01 14.63 -14.96
CA LYS A 164 4.64 14.98 -16.34
C LYS A 164 3.22 15.54 -16.46
N ASN A 165 2.33 15.15 -15.56
CA ASN A 165 0.96 15.64 -15.47
C ASN A 165 0.79 16.77 -14.44
N ARG A 166 1.85 17.55 -14.21
CA ARG A 166 1.82 18.66 -13.25
C ARG A 166 0.64 19.59 -13.50
N VAL A 167 -0.05 19.91 -12.40
CA VAL A 167 -1.02 21.01 -12.34
C VAL A 167 -0.29 22.31 -12.03
N ASP A 168 -0.67 23.38 -12.75
CA ASP A 168 -0.12 24.73 -12.61
C ASP A 168 -0.61 25.42 -11.32
#